data_AF-A0A3S4LFZ9-F1
#
_entry.id   AF-A0A3S4LFZ9-F1
#
_cell.length_a   1.000
_cell.length_b   1.000
_cell.length_c   1.000
_cell.angle_alpha   90.00
_cell.angle_beta   90.00
_cell.angle_gamma   90.00
#
_symmetry.space_group_name_H-M   'P 1'
#
loop_
_entity.id
_entity.type
_entity.pdbx_description
1 polymer ?
#
loop_
_entity_poly.entity_id
_entity_poly.type
_entity_poly.pdbx_seq_one_letter_code
_entity_poly.pdbx_strand_id
1 'polypeptide(L)'
;MGVPQLTAIHNVSEALKGTGVPMIADGGIRFSGDIAKALAAGGNAVMLGGMFAGTEEAPGEVELFQGRSYKSYRGMGSLAR
;
A
#
# COMPACT_ATOMS: atom_id res chain seq x y z
N MET A 1 -8.49 2.65 -15.29
CA MET A 1 -9.14 3.89 -14.79
C MET A 1 -8.99 3.91 -13.28
N GLY A 2 -8.60 5.03 -12.69
CA GLY A 2 -8.39 5.18 -11.24
C GLY A 2 -8.37 6.65 -10.85
N VAL A 3 -8.25 6.94 -9.55
CA VAL A 3 -8.20 8.30 -9.00
C VAL A 3 -6.97 8.47 -8.10
N PRO A 4 -6.50 9.70 -7.85
CA PRO A 4 -5.45 9.94 -6.85
C PRO A 4 -5.84 9.40 -5.47
N GLN A 5 -4.93 8.67 -4.84
CA GLN A 5 -5.24 7.88 -3.64
C GLN A 5 -5.77 8.72 -2.47
N LEU A 6 -5.19 9.89 -2.22
CA LEU A 6 -5.62 10.76 -1.13
C LEU A 6 -7.06 11.26 -1.34
N THR A 7 -7.42 11.59 -2.59
CA THR A 7 -8.78 11.95 -2.99
C THR A 7 -9.74 10.77 -2.82
N ALA A 8 -9.30 9.56 -3.16
CA ALA A 8 -10.09 8.35 -2.96
C ALA A 8 -10.43 8.13 -1.47
N ILE A 9 -9.42 8.19 -0.61
CA ILE A 9 -9.57 8.01 0.84
C ILE A 9 -10.53 9.04 1.40
N HIS A 10 -10.33 10.32 1.06
CA HIS A 10 -11.17 11.40 1.56
C HIS A 10 -12.63 11.22 1.13
N ASN A 11 -12.89 10.97 -0.15
CA ASN A 11 -14.26 10.83 -0.66
C ASN A 11 -15.00 9.63 -0.04
N VAL A 12 -14.30 8.50 0.14
CA VAL A 12 -14.89 7.32 0.77
C VAL A 12 -15.13 7.55 2.26
N SER A 13 -14.18 8.20 2.96
CA SER A 13 -14.35 8.58 4.37
C SER A 13 -15.58 9.47 4.58
N GLU A 14 -15.78 10.48 3.73
CA GLU A 14 -16.97 11.33 3.78
C GLU A 14 -18.26 10.52 3.59
N ALA A 15 -18.26 9.59 2.63
CA ALA A 15 -19.42 8.72 2.37
C ALA A 15 -19.73 7.75 3.51
N LEU A 16 -18.72 7.33 4.28
CA LEU A 16 -18.87 6.39 5.40
C LEU A 16 -19.17 7.08 6.74
N LYS A 17 -19.23 8.42 6.80
CA LYS A 17 -19.54 9.16 8.04
C LYS A 17 -20.86 8.70 8.65
N GLY A 18 -20.82 8.39 9.96
CA GLY A 18 -21.99 7.96 10.74
C GLY A 18 -22.40 6.50 10.55
N THR A 19 -21.76 5.75 9.64
CA THR A 19 -22.07 4.33 9.42
C THR A 19 -21.40 3.38 10.41
N GLY A 20 -20.29 3.82 11.03
CA GLY A 20 -19.45 2.97 11.88
C GLY A 20 -18.60 1.95 11.13
N VAL A 21 -18.66 1.91 9.80
CA VAL A 21 -17.88 0.98 8.97
C VAL A 21 -16.43 1.49 8.83
N PRO A 22 -15.41 0.72 9.22
CA PRO A 22 -14.01 1.11 9.05
C PRO A 22 -13.54 0.91 7.61
N MET A 23 -12.51 1.65 7.21
CA MET A 23 -11.88 1.53 5.90
C MET A 23 -10.35 1.38 5.98
N ILE A 24 -9.80 0.67 4.99
CA ILE A 24 -8.37 0.46 4.81
C ILE A 24 -7.90 1.25 3.58
N ALA A 25 -6.91 2.10 3.75
CA ALA A 25 -6.24 2.77 2.64
C ALA A 25 -5.16 1.84 2.05
N ASP A 26 -5.40 1.33 0.84
CA ASP A 26 -4.53 0.34 0.19
C ASP A 26 -3.81 0.91 -1.05
N GLY A 27 -2.48 0.86 -1.02
CA GLY A 27 -1.63 1.25 -2.14
C GLY A 27 -1.16 2.71 -2.12
N GLY A 28 -0.08 2.97 -2.87
CA GLY A 28 0.49 4.31 -3.06
C GLY A 28 1.37 4.85 -1.92
N ILE A 29 1.53 4.09 -0.83
CA ILE A 29 2.35 4.49 0.33
C ILE A 29 3.82 4.14 0.07
N ARG A 30 4.70 5.14 0.13
CA ARG A 30 6.16 4.96 -0.07
C ARG A 30 6.97 5.32 1.16
N PHE A 31 6.49 6.28 1.95
CA PHE A 31 7.14 6.74 3.16
C PHE A 31 6.18 6.74 4.34
N SER A 32 6.73 6.76 5.56
CA SER A 32 5.93 6.83 6.80
C SER A 32 5.02 8.05 6.83
N GLY A 33 5.44 9.18 6.23
CA GLY A 33 4.60 10.37 6.09
C GLY A 33 3.33 10.15 5.24
N ASP A 34 3.34 9.20 4.30
CA ASP A 34 2.15 8.86 3.51
C ASP A 34 1.14 8.07 4.34
N ILE A 35 1.60 7.24 5.29
CA ILE A 35 0.74 6.58 6.28
C ILE A 35 0.02 7.63 7.11
N ALA A 36 0.77 8.61 7.65
CA ALA A 36 0.18 9.68 8.45
C ALA A 36 -0.88 10.48 7.65
N LYS A 37 -0.61 10.78 6.38
CA LYS A 37 -1.57 11.47 5.49
C LYS A 37 -2.80 10.61 5.18
N ALA A 38 -2.63 9.31 4.95
CA ALA A 38 -3.74 8.39 4.68
C ALA A 38 -4.69 8.28 5.88
N LEU A 39 -4.13 8.18 7.09
CA LEU A 39 -4.92 8.18 8.33
C LEU A 39 -5.60 9.53 8.55
N ALA A 40 -4.87 10.64 8.35
CA ALA A 40 -5.43 12.00 8.48
C ALA A 40 -6.55 12.28 7.46
N ALA A 41 -6.51 11.65 6.28
CA ALA A 41 -7.55 11.76 5.26
C ALA A 41 -8.82 10.95 5.57
N GLY A 42 -8.80 10.12 6.61
CA GLY A 42 -9.97 9.35 7.08
C GLY A 42 -9.80 7.83 7.07
N GLY A 43 -8.64 7.30 6.68
CA GLY A 43 -8.35 5.86 6.78
C GLY A 43 -8.24 5.40 8.24
N ASN A 44 -8.78 4.22 8.58
CA ASN A 44 -8.62 3.62 9.92
C ASN A 44 -7.36 2.77 10.00
N ALA A 45 -6.94 2.20 8.88
CA ALA A 45 -5.72 1.43 8.72
C ALA A 45 -5.15 1.60 7.31
N VAL A 46 -3.91 1.14 7.12
CA VAL A 46 -3.25 1.12 5.81
C VAL A 46 -2.85 -0.30 5.44
N MET A 47 -2.90 -0.64 4.15
CA MET A 47 -2.34 -1.87 3.62
C MET A 47 -1.01 -1.57 2.92
N LEU A 48 0.03 -2.34 3.26
CA LEU A 48 1.40 -2.11 2.82
C LEU A 48 1.93 -3.37 2.12
N GLY A 49 2.10 -3.29 0.80
CA GLY A 49 2.75 -4.34 0.01
C GLY A 49 4.24 -4.06 -0.18
N GLY A 50 4.57 -3.19 -1.13
CA GLY A 50 5.95 -2.91 -1.55
C GLY A 50 6.91 -2.48 -0.42
N MET A 51 6.40 -1.86 0.66
CA MET A 51 7.22 -1.47 1.82
C MET A 51 7.74 -2.68 2.60
N PHE A 52 6.99 -3.78 2.63
CA PHE A 52 7.38 -5.02 3.28
C PHE A 52 7.98 -6.05 2.32
N ALA A 53 7.89 -5.83 1.00
CA ALA A 53 8.28 -6.84 0.01
C ALA A 53 9.77 -7.25 0.04
N GLY A 54 10.64 -6.43 0.63
CA GLY A 54 12.06 -6.70 0.77
C GLY A 54 12.49 -7.22 2.14
N THR A 55 11.58 -7.44 3.09
CA THR A 55 11.95 -7.89 4.45
C THR A 55 12.33 -9.36 4.46
N GLU A 56 12.92 -9.84 5.55
CA GLU A 56 13.33 -11.24 5.71
C GLU A 56 12.12 -12.20 5.63
N GLU A 57 11.01 -11.80 6.24
CA GLU A 57 9.77 -12.57 6.36
C GLU A 57 8.97 -12.61 5.06
N ALA A 58 9.20 -11.65 4.16
CA ALA A 58 8.51 -11.61 2.88
C ALA A 58 8.88 -12.85 2.03
N PRO A 59 7.90 -13.53 1.42
CA PRO A 59 8.17 -14.74 0.63
C PRO A 59 9.01 -14.42 -0.61
N GLY A 60 9.80 -15.40 -1.06
CA GLY A 60 10.69 -15.28 -2.21
C GLY A 60 12.17 -15.27 -1.83
N GLU A 61 13.00 -15.67 -2.78
CA GLU A 61 14.45 -15.75 -2.59
C GLU A 61 15.12 -14.38 -2.74
N VAL A 62 16.26 -14.21 -2.06
CA VAL A 62 17.10 -13.03 -2.23
C VAL A 62 18.00 -13.22 -3.45
N GLU A 63 17.90 -12.30 -4.41
CA GLU A 63 18.71 -12.28 -5.62
C GLU A 63 19.80 -11.19 -5.53
N LEU A 64 21.02 -11.55 -5.91
CA LEU A 64 22.15 -10.62 -5.98
C LEU A 64 22.25 -10.04 -7.39
N PHE A 65 21.99 -8.74 -7.52
CA PHE A 65 22.08 -8.02 -8.79
C PHE A 65 22.95 -6.78 -8.63
N GLN A 66 24.03 -6.70 -9.41
CA GLN A 66 24.99 -5.58 -9.38
C GLN A 66 25.49 -5.24 -7.96
N GLY A 67 25.76 -6.28 -7.15
CA GLY A 67 26.27 -6.13 -5.79
C GLY A 67 25.25 -5.66 -4.76
N ARG A 68 23.95 -5.65 -5.10
CA ARG A 68 22.85 -5.37 -4.17
C ARG A 68 21.92 -6.57 -4.08
N SER A 69 21.38 -6.79 -2.88
CA SER A 69 20.38 -7.82 -2.60
C SER A 69 18.98 -7.31 -2.87
N TYR A 70 18.18 -8.07 -3.61
CA TYR A 70 16.79 -7.76 -3.93
C TYR A 70 15.90 -8.96 -3.63
N LYS A 71 14.62 -8.72 -3.30
CA LYS A 71 13.56 -9.73 -3.36
C LYS A 71 12.59 -9.37 -4.46
N SER A 72 12.11 -10.38 -5.19
CA SER A 72 11.13 -10.17 -6.25
C SER A 72 9.79 -9.72 -5.66
N TYR A 73 9.29 -8.57 -6.11
CA TYR A 73 7.93 -8.12 -5.81
C TYR A 73 7.13 -7.99 -7.09
N ARG A 74 5.96 -8.62 -7.13
CA ARG A 74 5.06 -8.56 -8.28
C ARG A 74 3.65 -8.24 -7.80
N GLY A 75 2.98 -7.33 -8.51
CA GLY A 75 1.56 -7.08 -8.29
C GLY A 75 0.72 -8.23 -8.82
N MET A 76 -0.40 -8.53 -8.16
CA MET A 76 -1.29 -9.64 -8.56
C MET A 76 -1.86 -9.51 -9.98
N GLY A 77 -1.90 -8.30 -10.54
CA GLY A 77 -2.32 -8.05 -11.92
C GLY A 77 -1.20 -8.10 -12.97
N SER A 78 0.02 -8.47 -12.59
CA SER A 78 1.14 -8.62 -13.54
C SER A 78 0.98 -9.89 -14.39
N LEU A 79 1.45 -9.86 -15.64
CA LEU A 79 1.46 -11.04 -16.50
C LEU A 79 2.40 -12.09 -15.89
N ALA A 80 1.85 -13.25 -15.51
CA ALA A 80 2.63 -14.40 -15.10
C ALA A 80 3.35 -14.99 -16.33
N ARG A 81 4.58 -14.54 -16.57
CA ARG A 81 5.61 -15.31 -17.26
C ARG A 81 6.87 -15.32 -16.42
#